data_AF-A0A1V5PV21-F1
#
_entry.id   AF-A0A1V5PV21-F1
#
_cell.length_a   1.000
_cell.length_b   1.000
_cell.length_c   1.000
_cell.angle_alpha   90.00
_cell.angle_beta   90.00
_cell.angle_gamma   90.00
#
_symmetry.space_group_name_H-M   'P 1'
#
loop_
_entity.id
_entity.type
_entity.pdbx_description
1 polymer ?
#
loop_
_entity_poly.entity_id
_entity_poly.type
_entity_poly.pdbx_seq_one_letter_code
_entity_poly.pdbx_strand_id
1 'polypeptide(L)' 'MFNTDELLKYLPLLVPVVLIEIGLLIFALLDLIKRPQEELRGSKTMWLFIVVLVNIIGPIIYFTLGRKDE' A
#
# COMPACT_ATOMS: atom_id res chain seq x y z
N MET A 1 -14.87 -3.45 30.64
CA MET A 1 -13.58 -2.73 30.66
C MET A 1 -12.67 -3.50 29.73
N PHE A 2 -12.20 -2.87 28.66
CA PHE A 2 -11.32 -3.51 27.70
C PHE A 2 -9.93 -3.70 28.35
N ASN A 3 -9.42 -4.94 28.42
CA ASN A 3 -8.17 -5.23 29.10
C ASN A 3 -7.00 -5.17 28.13
N THR A 4 -5.96 -4.40 28.45
CA THR A 4 -4.80 -4.21 27.58
C THR A 4 -4.02 -5.50 27.33
N ASP A 5 -4.08 -6.44 28.28
CA ASP A 5 -3.38 -7.72 28.19
C ASP A 5 -3.89 -8.59 27.04
N GLU A 6 -5.19 -8.50 26.74
CA GLU A 6 -5.81 -9.19 25.60
C GLU A 6 -5.29 -8.64 24.27
N LEU A 7 -5.06 -7.31 24.16
CA LEU A 7 -4.46 -6.72 22.97
C LEU A 7 -3.00 -7.16 22.76
N LEU A 8 -2.22 -7.18 23.83
CA LEU A 8 -0.80 -7.55 23.78
C LEU A 8 -0.60 -8.97 23.25
N LYS A 9 -1.57 -9.86 23.47
CA LYS A 9 -1.57 -11.23 22.94
C LYS A 9 -1.65 -11.30 21.41
N TYR A 10 -2.29 -10.32 20.76
CA TYR A 10 -2.41 -10.25 19.31
C TYR A 10 -1.30 -9.46 18.63
N LEU A 11 -0.51 -8.66 19.37
CA LEU A 11 0.61 -7.88 18.81
C LEU A 11 1.57 -8.71 17.94
N PRO A 12 2.03 -9.90 18.35
CA PRO A 12 2.94 -10.70 17.53
C PRO A 12 2.36 -11.09 16.16
N LEU A 13 1.04 -11.17 16.05
CA LEU A 13 0.33 -11.44 14.78
C LEU A 13 0.10 -10.17 13.97
N LEU A 14 -0.19 -9.04 14.63
CA LEU A 14 -0.47 -7.76 13.96
C LEU A 14 0.81 -7.08 13.43
N VAL A 15 1.91 -7.17 14.16
CA VAL A 15 3.20 -6.57 13.75
C VAL A 15 3.62 -6.97 12.34
N PRO A 16 3.69 -8.26 11.95
CA PRO A 16 4.07 -8.63 10.58
C PRO A 16 3.09 -8.13 9.52
N VAL A 17 1.77 -8.12 9.82
CA VAL A 17 0.75 -7.60 8.90
C VAL A 17 0.96 -6.11 8.63
N VAL A 18 1.16 -5.32 9.70
CA VAL A 18 1.42 -3.88 9.59
C VAL A 18 2.74 -3.61 8.88
N LEU A 19 3.78 -4.40 9.14
CA LEU A 19 5.08 -4.27 8.45
C LEU A 19 4.94 -4.53 6.94
N ILE A 20 4.16 -5.55 6.54
CA ILE A 20 3.88 -5.83 5.12
C ILE A 20 3.10 -4.67 4.51
N GLU A 21 2.08 -4.16 5.20
CA GLU A 21 1.29 -3.03 4.71
C GLU A 21 2.13 -1.77 4.50
N ILE A 22 2.95 -1.40 5.49
CA ILE A 22 3.85 -0.24 5.39
C ILE A 22 4.89 -0.46 4.29
N GLY A 23 5.50 -1.64 4.22
CA GLY A 23 6.47 -1.98 3.19
C GLY A 23 5.88 -1.87 1.79
N LEU A 24 4.67 -2.41 1.60
CA LEU A 24 3.95 -2.37 0.33
C LEU A 24 3.56 -0.94 -0.06
N LEU A 25 3.09 -0.13 0.90
CA LEU A 25 2.76 1.27 0.69
C LEU A 25 3.98 2.07 0.26
N ILE A 26 5.09 1.96 0.99
CA ILE A 26 6.34 2.65 0.67
C ILE A 26 6.82 2.22 -0.72
N PHE A 27 6.81 0.92 -1.01
CA PHE A 27 7.25 0.40 -2.29
C PHE A 27 6.38 0.93 -3.44
N ALA A 28 5.06 0.97 -3.27
CA ALA A 28 4.14 1.52 -4.28
C ALA A 28 4.36 3.02 -4.50
N LEU A 29 4.56 3.80 -3.43
CA LEU A 29 4.82 5.23 -3.55
C LEU A 29 6.16 5.51 -4.22
N LEU A 30 7.22 4.78 -3.87
CA LEU A 30 8.53 4.92 -4.51
C LEU A 30 8.48 4.54 -5.98
N ASP A 31 7.82 3.43 -6.32
CA ASP A 31 7.63 3.00 -7.70
C ASP A 31 6.80 4.02 -8.49
N LEU A 32 5.69 4.50 -7.92
CA LEU A 32 4.86 5.55 -8.52
C LEU A 32 5.67 6.81 -8.79
N ILE A 33 6.43 7.32 -7.83
CA ILE A 33 7.23 8.54 -7.99
C ILE A 33 8.30 8.37 -9.08
N LYS A 34 8.97 7.22 -9.13
CA LYS A 34 10.04 6.95 -10.10
C LYS A 34 9.53 6.75 -11.52
N ARG A 35 8.33 6.20 -11.69
CA ARG A 35 7.79 5.92 -13.02
C ARG A 35 7.41 7.19 -13.78
N PRO A 36 7.75 7.27 -15.08
CA PRO A 36 7.19 8.26 -16.00
C PRO A 36 5.67 8.11 -16.14
N GLN A 37 4.97 9.19 -16.48
CA GLN A 37 3.51 9.19 -16.61
C GLN A 37 3.04 8.29 -17.75
N GLU A 38 3.81 8.23 -18.83
CA GLU A 38 3.56 7.44 -20.02
C GLU A 38 3.55 5.93 -19.75
N GLU A 39 4.21 5.46 -18.69
CA GLU A 39 4.21 4.06 -18.24
C GLU A 39 3.03 3.74 -17.29
N LEU A 40 2.22 4.72 -16.92
CA LEU A 40 1.09 4.54 -16.01
C LEU A 40 -0.24 4.53 -16.77
N ARG A 41 -1.15 3.65 -16.35
CA ARG A 41 -2.54 3.63 -16.83
C ARG A 41 -3.35 4.68 -16.06
N GLY A 42 -3.42 5.91 -16.58
CA GLY A 42 -4.11 7.02 -15.91
C GLY A 42 -3.12 8.06 -15.37
N SER A 43 -3.58 8.95 -14.48
CA SER A 43 -2.72 10.01 -13.95
C SER A 43 -1.98 9.58 -12.68
N LYS A 44 -0.73 10.06 -12.53
CA LYS A 44 0.08 9.88 -11.32
C LYS A 44 -0.66 10.28 -10.04
N THR A 45 -1.40 11.39 -10.08
CA THR A 45 -2.17 11.91 -8.96
C THR A 45 -3.35 11.00 -8.59
N MET A 46 -4.04 10.43 -9.57
CA MET A 46 -5.09 9.43 -9.31
C MET A 46 -4.51 8.21 -8.58
N TRP A 47 -3.38 7.68 -9.06
CA TRP A 47 -2.72 6.56 -8.42
C TRP A 47 -2.21 6.87 -7.02
N LEU A 48 -1.71 8.09 -6.79
CA LEU A 48 -1.31 8.55 -5.45
C LEU A 48 -2.49 8.46 -4.47
N PHE A 49 -3.67 8.95 -4.85
CA PHE A 49 -4.85 8.86 -4.01
C PHE A 49 -5.31 7.41 -3.79
N ILE A 50 -5.29 6.57 -4.83
CA ILE A 50 -5.66 5.16 -4.70
C ILE A 50 -4.73 4.44 -3.72
N VAL A 51 -3.42 4.62 -3.88
CA VAL A 51 -2.39 3.98 -3.04
C VAL A 51 -2.51 4.41 -1.57
N VAL A 52 -2.82 5.68 -1.31
CA VAL A 52 -2.86 6.22 0.07
C VAL A 52 -4.22 6.00 0.75
N LEU A 53 -5.33 6.09 0.03
CA LEU A 53 -6.68 6.11 0.65
C LEU A 53 -7.32 4.72 0.76
N VAL A 54 -6.87 3.74 -0.02
CA VAL A 54 -7.50 2.41 -0.11
C VAL A 54 -6.74 1.35 0.72
N ASN A 55 -5.89 1.78 1.66
CA ASN A 55 -5.04 0.92 2.52
C ASN A 55 -4.29 -0.13 1.68
N ILE A 56 -4.09 -1.34 2.18
CA ILE A 56 -3.40 -2.44 1.47
C ILE A 56 -3.93 -2.72 0.05
N ILE A 57 -5.21 -2.46 -0.22
CA ILE A 57 -5.81 -2.71 -1.54
C ILE A 57 -5.27 -1.72 -2.58
N GLY A 58 -5.02 -0.47 -2.20
CA GLY A 58 -4.52 0.59 -3.10
C GLY A 58 -3.21 0.23 -3.80
N PRO A 59 -2.13 -0.08 -3.05
CA PRO A 59 -0.87 -0.59 -3.58
C PRO A 59 -1.02 -1.83 -4.44
N ILE A 60 -1.87 -2.80 -4.05
CA ILE A 60 -2.09 -4.03 -4.82
C ILE A 60 -2.68 -3.70 -6.20
N ILE A 61 -3.71 -2.85 -6.24
CA ILE A 61 -4.35 -2.41 -7.50
C ILE A 61 -3.34 -1.63 -8.35
N TYR A 62 -2.53 -0.76 -7.73
CA TYR A 62 -1.50 -0.01 -8.45
C TYR A 62 -0.49 -0.96 -9.14
N PHE A 63 0.03 -1.96 -8.44
CA PHE A 63 0.98 -2.90 -9.03
C PHE A 63 0.38 -3.81 -10.09
N THR A 64 -0.90 -4.18 -9.95
CA THR A 64 -1.56 -5.12 -10.87
C THR A 64 -2.17 -4.43 -12.09
N LEU A 65 -2.70 -3.22 -11.94
CA LEU A 65 -3.46 -2.52 -12.98
C LEU A 65 -2.91 -1.13 -13.31
N GLY A 66 -2.13 -0.51 -12.44
CA GLY A 66 -1.67 0.87 -12.63
C GLY A 66 -0.46 1.02 -13.53
N ARG A 67 0.36 -0.02 -13.63
CA ARG A 67 1.51 -0.07 -14.54
C ARG A 67 1.05 -0.54 -15.92
N LYS A 68 1.59 0.06 -16.97
CA LYS A 68 1.54 -0.54 -18.30
C LYS A 68 2.60 -1.63 -18.33
N ASP A 69 2.16 -2.85 -18.59
CA ASP A 69 3.06 -3.92 -18.99
C ASP A 69 3.75 -3.50 -20.30
N GLU A 70 5.02 -3.85 -20.49
CA GLU A 70 5.67 -3.78 -21.82
C GLU A 70 4.87 -4.61 -22.84
#